data_AF-A0A6V8P9U8-F1
#
_entry.id   AF-A0A6V8P9U8-F1
#
_cell.length_a   1.000
_cell.length_b   1.000
_cell.length_c   1.000
_cell.angle_alpha   90.00
_cell.angle_beta   90.00
_cell.angle_gamma   90.00
#
_symmetry.space_group_name_H-M   'P 1'
#
loop_
_entity.id
_entity.type
_entity.pdbx_description
1 polymer ?
#
loop_
_entity_poly.entity_id
_entity_poly.type
_entity_poly.pdbx_seq_one_letter_code
_entity_poly.pdbx_strand_id
1 'polypeptide(L)'
;MEVAVKAEVLTPQQNELMPTGEGLTPRQKKFCDEYLLDYNGTRAYLAAYNTESESMAGGEAYTLLSMPKIVKYLQSYLNSIQINHQILRERVLQELSRVAFSNIFDYMEVVKDKRGKQVVQAADLTVLTPEQRSAIQSIRVSARNGDIT
;
A
#
# COMPACT_ATOMS: atom_id res chain seq x y z
N MET A 1 12.53 -4.47 -23.25
CA MET A 1 11.16 -4.91 -22.94
C MET A 1 11.29 -6.01 -21.89
N GLU A 2 11.24 -5.63 -20.62
CA GLU A 2 10.92 -6.52 -19.49
C GLU A 2 10.77 -5.63 -18.27
N VAL A 3 9.54 -5.27 -17.93
CA VAL A 3 9.22 -4.70 -16.62
C VAL A 3 8.84 -5.89 -15.75
N ALA A 4 9.85 -6.50 -15.13
CA ALA A 4 9.64 -7.44 -14.06
C ALA A 4 9.10 -6.65 -12.86
N VAL A 5 7.78 -6.66 -12.68
CA VAL A 5 7.13 -6.27 -11.44
C VAL A 5 7.60 -7.26 -10.39
N LYS A 6 8.67 -6.91 -9.67
CA LYS A 6 9.08 -7.64 -8.48
C LYS A 6 7.88 -7.64 -7.54
N ALA A 7 7.33 -8.81 -7.27
CA ALA A 7 6.43 -9.03 -6.16
C ALA A 7 7.19 -8.61 -4.89
N GLU A 8 6.95 -7.39 -4.43
CA GLU A 8 7.40 -6.96 -3.12
C GLU A 8 6.78 -7.90 -2.10
N VAL A 9 7.66 -8.67 -1.46
CA VAL A 9 7.32 -9.64 -0.44
C VAL A 9 6.53 -8.91 0.65
N LEU A 10 5.24 -9.24 0.74
CA LEU A 10 4.30 -8.75 1.73
C LEU A 10 4.94 -8.87 3.13
N THR A 11 4.85 -7.79 3.92
CA THR A 11 5.41 -7.77 5.28
C THR A 11 4.78 -8.87 6.15
N PRO A 12 5.48 -9.40 7.18
CA PRO A 12 5.01 -10.54 7.98
C PRO A 12 3.60 -10.38 8.57
N GLN A 13 3.20 -9.14 8.88
CA GLN A 13 1.88 -8.80 9.41
C GLN A 13 0.74 -8.92 8.37
N GLN A 14 1.04 -8.80 7.07
CA GLN A 14 0.06 -8.94 5.99
C GLN A 14 -0.24 -10.41 5.65
N ASN A 15 0.69 -11.31 5.99
CA ASN A 15 0.54 -12.74 5.75
C ASN A 15 -0.40 -13.42 6.76
N GLU A 16 -0.69 -12.79 7.89
CA GLU A 16 -1.58 -13.33 8.95
C GLU A 16 -3.07 -13.02 8.71
N LEU A 17 -3.40 -12.06 7.84
CA LEU A 17 -4.78 -11.61 7.61
C LEU A 17 -5.43 -12.23 6.36
N MET A 18 -4.64 -12.78 5.44
CA MET A 18 -5.19 -13.43 4.25
C MET A 18 -5.63 -14.87 4.57
N PRO A 19 -6.82 -15.30 4.14
CA PRO A 19 -7.25 -16.66 4.36
C PRO A 19 -6.33 -17.66 3.65
N THR A 20 -5.90 -18.70 4.36
CA THR A 20 -4.99 -19.75 3.84
C THR A 20 -5.67 -20.72 2.87
N GLY A 21 -7.00 -20.71 2.81
CA GLY A 21 -7.80 -21.59 1.96
C GLY A 21 -8.06 -22.97 2.57
N GLU A 22 -8.04 -23.09 3.89
CA GLU A 22 -8.38 -24.33 4.59
C GLU A 22 -9.73 -24.93 4.11
N GLY A 23 -9.69 -26.18 3.67
CA GLY A 23 -10.87 -26.91 3.15
C GLY A 23 -11.13 -26.75 1.64
N LEU A 24 -10.31 -25.97 0.92
CA LEU A 24 -10.31 -25.94 -0.54
C LEU A 24 -9.31 -26.95 -1.10
N THR A 25 -9.66 -27.56 -2.24
CA THR A 25 -8.67 -28.34 -3.00
C THR A 25 -7.69 -27.40 -3.69
N PRO A 26 -6.48 -27.84 -4.08
CA PRO A 26 -5.51 -26.99 -4.77
C PRO A 26 -6.08 -26.32 -6.04
N ARG A 27 -6.93 -27.03 -6.79
CA ARG A 27 -7.61 -26.48 -7.97
C ARG A 27 -8.66 -25.44 -7.61
N GLN A 28 -9.43 -25.66 -6.54
CA GLN A 28 -10.41 -24.68 -6.06
C GLN A 28 -9.74 -23.42 -5.53
N LYS A 29 -8.61 -23.56 -4.82
CA LYS A 29 -7.81 -22.41 -4.40
C LYS A 29 -7.28 -21.65 -5.61
N LYS A 30 -6.69 -22.33 -6.59
CA LYS A 30 -6.23 -21.72 -7.85
C LYS A 30 -7.36 -21.00 -8.58
N PHE A 31 -8.56 -21.58 -8.63
CA PHE A 31 -9.75 -20.94 -9.19
C PHE A 31 -10.09 -19.64 -8.46
N CYS A 32 -10.10 -19.64 -7.12
CA CYS A 32 -10.38 -18.44 -6.34
C CYS A 32 -9.30 -17.36 -6.55
N ASP A 33 -8.03 -17.76 -6.53
CA ASP A 33 -6.89 -16.84 -6.71
C ASP A 33 -6.94 -16.18 -8.11
N GLU A 34 -7.26 -16.95 -9.16
CA GLU A 34 -7.49 -16.41 -10.51
C GLU A 34 -8.73 -15.52 -10.61
N TYR A 35 -9.84 -15.92 -9.97
CA TYR A 35 -11.07 -15.16 -9.96
C TYR A 35 -10.90 -13.80 -9.28
N LEU A 36 -10.08 -13.71 -8.23
CA LEU A 36 -9.84 -12.48 -7.49
C LEU A 36 -9.02 -11.43 -8.27
N LEU A 37 -8.41 -11.80 -9.40
CA LEU A 37 -7.67 -10.85 -10.24
C LEU A 37 -8.59 -9.93 -11.05
N ASP A 38 -9.68 -10.46 -11.61
CA ASP A 38 -10.55 -9.74 -12.54
C ASP A 38 -12.05 -10.06 -12.43
N TYR A 39 -12.44 -10.89 -11.46
CA TYR A 39 -13.81 -11.37 -11.25
C TYR A 39 -14.43 -12.10 -12.44
N ASN A 40 -13.59 -12.69 -13.31
CA ASN A 40 -14.04 -13.49 -14.44
C ASN A 40 -14.05 -15.00 -14.11
N GLY A 41 -15.25 -15.55 -13.85
CA GLY A 41 -15.42 -16.95 -13.50
C GLY A 41 -14.97 -17.93 -14.60
N THR A 42 -15.32 -17.65 -15.85
CA THR A 42 -14.95 -18.51 -16.98
C THR A 42 -13.44 -18.57 -17.16
N ARG A 43 -12.76 -17.41 -17.15
CA ARG A 43 -11.29 -17.34 -17.26
C ARG A 43 -10.61 -18.05 -16.08
N ALA A 44 -11.09 -17.82 -14.86
CA ALA A 44 -10.55 -18.45 -13.67
C ALA A 44 -10.69 -19.98 -13.71
N TYR A 45 -11.81 -20.49 -14.22
CA TYR A 45 -12.02 -21.93 -14.35
C TYR A 45 -11.10 -22.54 -15.41
N LEU A 46 -10.98 -21.93 -16.58
CA LEU A 46 -10.05 -22.36 -17.63
C LEU A 46 -8.62 -22.44 -17.10
N ALA A 47 -8.17 -21.42 -16.37
CA ALA A 47 -6.83 -21.36 -15.77
C ALA A 47 -6.63 -22.39 -14.64
N ALA A 48 -7.65 -22.68 -13.84
CA ALA A 48 -7.54 -23.58 -12.69
C ALA A 48 -7.68 -25.07 -13.06
N TYR A 49 -8.51 -25.39 -14.06
CA TYR A 49 -8.87 -26.75 -14.43
C TYR A 49 -8.31 -27.20 -15.78
N ASN A 50 -7.59 -26.33 -16.51
CA ASN A 50 -6.95 -26.61 -17.80
C ASN A 50 -7.92 -27.22 -18.82
N THR A 51 -9.11 -26.63 -18.94
CA THR A 51 -10.11 -27.01 -19.97
C THR A 51 -10.07 -26.04 -21.13
N GLU A 52 -10.40 -26.51 -22.34
CA GLU A 52 -10.49 -25.70 -23.56
C GLU A 52 -11.92 -25.23 -23.86
N SER A 53 -12.94 -25.84 -23.24
CA SER A 53 -14.34 -25.49 -23.47
C SER A 53 -14.80 -24.32 -22.58
N GLU A 54 -14.97 -23.14 -23.18
CA GLU A 54 -15.47 -21.94 -22.49
C GLU A 54 -16.92 -22.10 -22.01
N SER A 55 -17.77 -22.76 -22.81
CA SER A 55 -19.18 -22.96 -22.48
C SER A 55 -19.34 -23.81 -21.22
N MET A 56 -18.58 -24.89 -21.10
CA MET A 56 -18.53 -25.71 -19.89
C MET A 56 -17.94 -24.93 -18.71
N ALA A 57 -16.84 -24.20 -18.96
CA ALA A 57 -16.16 -23.42 -17.92
C ALA A 57 -17.09 -22.38 -17.28
N GLY A 58 -17.95 -21.71 -18.06
CA GLY A 58 -18.92 -20.76 -17.52
C GLY A 58 -19.94 -21.39 -16.57
N GLY A 59 -20.51 -22.53 -16.94
CA GLY A 59 -21.48 -23.26 -16.11
C GLY A 59 -20.86 -23.80 -14.82
N GLU A 60 -19.67 -24.40 -14.93
CA GLU A 60 -18.95 -24.94 -13.77
C GLU A 60 -18.42 -23.83 -12.85
N ALA A 61 -17.96 -22.70 -13.40
CA ALA A 61 -17.57 -21.54 -12.60
C ALA A 61 -18.73 -21.01 -11.77
N TYR A 62 -19.95 -20.93 -12.33
CA TYR A 62 -21.15 -20.52 -11.60
C TYR A 62 -21.45 -21.47 -10.43
N THR A 63 -21.34 -22.78 -10.67
CA THR A 63 -21.49 -23.80 -9.61
C THR A 63 -20.44 -23.63 -8.51
N LEU A 64 -19.16 -23.44 -8.88
CA LEU A 64 -18.08 -23.20 -7.91
C LEU A 64 -18.31 -21.94 -7.07
N LEU A 65 -18.71 -20.84 -7.71
CA LEU A 65 -19.01 -19.57 -7.03
C LEU A 65 -20.23 -19.66 -6.10
N SER A 66 -21.06 -20.70 -6.26
CA SER A 66 -22.18 -20.99 -5.36
C SER A 66 -21.82 -21.94 -4.21
N MET A 67 -20.63 -22.56 -4.23
CA MET A 67 -20.22 -23.49 -3.17
C MET A 67 -19.93 -22.75 -1.86
N PRO A 68 -20.51 -23.16 -0.71
CA PRO A 68 -20.36 -22.45 0.56
C PRO A 68 -18.90 -22.21 1.00
N LYS A 69 -18.02 -23.19 0.78
CA LYS A 69 -16.60 -23.08 1.10
C LYS A 69 -15.84 -22.05 0.25
N ILE A 70 -16.20 -21.94 -1.04
CA ILE A 70 -15.60 -20.97 -1.96
C ILE A 70 -16.11 -19.57 -1.63
N VAL A 71 -17.43 -19.43 -1.44
CA VAL A 71 -18.06 -18.17 -1.01
C VAL A 71 -17.41 -17.67 0.27
N LYS A 72 -17.25 -18.55 1.28
CA LYS A 72 -16.60 -18.19 2.55
C LYS A 72 -15.16 -17.73 2.34
N TYR A 73 -14.36 -18.42 1.52
CA TYR A 73 -12.99 -18.02 1.22
C TYR A 73 -12.93 -16.63 0.56
N LEU A 74 -13.74 -16.40 -0.48
CA LEU A 74 -13.79 -15.13 -1.18
C LEU A 74 -14.23 -13.99 -0.25
N GLN A 75 -15.24 -14.22 0.60
CA GLN A 75 -15.68 -13.24 1.59
C GLN A 75 -14.59 -12.92 2.62
N SER A 76 -13.91 -13.94 3.16
CA SER A 76 -12.78 -13.73 4.07
C SER A 76 -11.66 -12.93 3.39
N TYR A 77 -11.37 -13.21 2.13
CA TYR A 77 -10.36 -12.48 1.36
C TYR A 77 -10.75 -11.01 1.18
N LEU A 78 -12.00 -10.73 0.77
CA LEU A 78 -12.51 -9.37 0.61
C LEU A 78 -12.50 -8.60 1.94
N ASN A 79 -12.87 -9.24 3.05
CA ASN A 79 -12.80 -8.63 4.38
C ASN A 79 -11.35 -8.29 4.76
N SER A 80 -10.39 -9.17 4.46
CA SER A 80 -8.97 -8.90 4.72
C SER A 80 -8.48 -7.69 3.90
N ILE A 81 -8.88 -7.59 2.64
CA ILE A 81 -8.60 -6.43 1.77
C ILE A 81 -9.22 -5.17 2.34
N GLN A 82 -10.47 -5.22 2.79
CA GLN A 82 -11.16 -4.07 3.38
C GLN A 82 -10.45 -3.56 4.64
N ILE A 83 -10.06 -4.46 5.54
CA ILE A 83 -9.30 -4.12 6.75
C ILE A 83 -7.96 -3.48 6.38
N ASN A 84 -7.21 -4.09 5.46
CA ASN A 84 -5.93 -3.57 4.99
C ASN A 84 -6.06 -2.19 4.33
N HIS A 85 -7.10 -1.99 3.52
CA HIS A 85 -7.39 -0.68 2.94
C HIS A 85 -7.78 0.35 3.98
N GLN A 86 -8.50 -0.04 5.04
CA GLN A 86 -8.83 0.87 6.13
C GLN A 86 -7.57 1.33 6.87
N ILE A 87 -6.69 0.39 7.23
CA ILE A 87 -5.39 0.69 7.84
C ILE A 87 -4.55 1.60 6.94
N LEU A 88 -4.50 1.32 5.63
CA LEU A 88 -3.79 2.14 4.67
C LEU A 88 -4.37 3.55 4.57
N ARG A 89 -5.70 3.69 4.54
CA ARG A 89 -6.39 4.97 4.52
C ARG A 89 -6.08 5.80 5.76
N GLU A 90 -6.12 5.17 6.93
CA GLU A 90 -5.76 5.83 8.20
C GLU A 90 -4.30 6.30 8.19
N ARG A 91 -3.38 5.46 7.71
CA ARG A 91 -1.96 5.83 7.60
C ARG A 91 -1.75 7.00 6.64
N VAL A 92 -2.38 6.98 5.46
CA VAL A 92 -2.31 8.08 4.49
C VAL A 92 -2.88 9.36 5.09
N LEU A 93 -4.00 9.30 5.81
CA LEU A 93 -4.58 10.46 6.49
C LEU A 93 -3.65 11.02 7.57
N GLN A 94 -2.97 10.15 8.32
CA GLN A 94 -1.97 10.57 9.31
C GLN A 94 -0.78 11.29 8.66
N GLU A 95 -0.22 10.73 7.58
CA GLU A 95 0.89 11.38 6.85
C GLU A 95 0.45 12.71 6.22
N LEU A 96 -0.73 12.75 5.62
CA LEU A 96 -1.28 13.99 5.06
C LEU A 96 -1.51 15.04 6.15
N SER A 97 -2.00 14.63 7.33
CA SER A 97 -2.23 15.54 8.46
C SER A 97 -0.91 16.13 8.97
N ARG A 98 0.16 15.32 9.06
CA ARG A 98 1.49 15.79 9.46
C ARG A 98 2.02 16.89 8.53
N VAL A 99 1.84 16.71 7.22
CA VAL A 99 2.23 17.73 6.24
C VAL A 99 1.31 18.95 6.30
N ALA A 100 0.00 18.74 6.28
CA ALA A 100 -1.00 19.81 6.19
C ALA A 100 -1.02 20.74 7.42
N PHE A 101 -0.72 20.20 8.60
CA PHE A 101 -0.68 20.97 9.85
C PHE A 101 0.76 21.30 10.29
N SER A 102 1.75 21.02 9.46
CA SER A 102 3.13 21.44 9.76
C SER A 102 3.26 22.95 9.73
N ASN A 103 4.01 23.51 10.69
CA ASN A 103 4.30 24.93 10.76
C ASN A 103 5.73 25.19 10.28
N ILE A 104 5.90 26.09 9.30
CA ILE A 104 7.22 26.41 8.75
C ILE A 104 8.18 26.98 9.80
N PHE A 105 7.65 27.67 10.83
CA PHE A 105 8.45 28.23 11.92
C PHE A 105 8.96 27.17 12.91
N ASP A 106 8.50 25.93 12.83
CA ASP A 106 9.07 24.81 13.61
C ASP A 106 10.44 24.39 13.05
N TYR A 107 10.74 24.76 11.79
CA TYR A 107 11.95 24.34 11.08
C TYR A 107 12.88 25.50 10.73
N MET A 108 12.38 26.73 10.81
CA MET A 108 13.09 27.92 10.36
C MET A 108 12.91 29.06 11.35
N GLU A 109 14.01 29.76 11.63
CA GLU A 109 14.02 30.96 12.45
C GLU A 109 14.36 32.19 11.60
N VAL A 110 13.66 33.29 11.85
CA VAL A 110 13.97 34.59 11.24
C VAL A 110 14.81 35.39 12.23
N VAL A 111 16.07 35.63 11.89
CA VAL A 111 16.97 36.47 12.69
C VAL A 111 17.37 37.73 11.94
N LYS A 112 17.93 38.70 12.66
CA LYS A 112 18.49 39.91 12.06
C LYS A 112 20.00 39.75 11.92
N ASP A 113 20.51 39.97 10.71
CA ASP A 113 21.95 40.09 10.46
C ASP A 113 22.50 41.38 11.11
N LYS A 114 23.83 41.50 11.22
CA LYS A 114 24.57 42.66 11.73
C LYS A 114 24.18 43.99 11.08
N ARG A 115 23.56 43.94 9.89
CA ARG A 115 23.05 45.09 9.12
C ARG A 115 21.54 45.37 9.35
N GLY A 116 20.90 44.69 10.29
CA GLY A 116 19.47 44.83 10.61
C GLY A 116 18.51 44.17 9.62
N LYS A 117 19.03 43.45 8.60
CA LYS A 117 18.23 42.74 7.59
C LYS A 117 17.74 41.40 8.13
N GLN A 118 16.48 41.06 7.89
CA GLN A 118 15.94 39.73 8.22
C GLN A 118 16.55 38.66 7.32
N VAL A 119 17.08 37.61 7.93
CA VAL A 119 17.64 36.42 7.28
C VAL A 119 17.00 35.18 7.91
N VAL A 120 16.74 34.17 7.08
CA VAL A 120 16.14 32.91 7.53
C VAL A 120 17.24 31.89 7.76
N GLN A 121 17.21 31.23 8.91
CA GLN A 121 18.13 30.17 9.30
C GLN A 121 17.32 28.91 9.59
N ALA A 122 17.96 27.73 9.51
CA ALA A 122 17.35 26.53 10.05
C ALA A 122 17.25 26.66 11.58
N ALA A 123 16.10 26.27 12.14
CA ALA A 123 15.97 26.04 13.57
C ALA A 123 16.82 24.83 14.00
N ASP A 124 16.96 24.57 15.29
CA ASP A 124 17.62 23.35 15.76
C ASP A 124 16.82 22.11 15.32
N LEU A 125 17.31 21.43 14.29
CA LEU A 125 16.64 20.25 13.72
C LEU A 125 16.84 18.98 14.57
N THR A 126 17.73 19.01 15.57
CA THR A 126 17.96 17.86 16.45
C THR A 126 16.81 17.65 17.44
N VAL A 127 16.06 18.71 17.74
CA VAL A 127 14.99 18.72 18.74
C VAL A 127 13.57 18.52 18.18
N LEU A 128 13.42 18.24 16.88
CA LEU A 128 12.12 18.02 16.26
C LEU A 128 11.41 16.77 16.80
N THR A 129 10.09 16.82 16.95
CA THR A 129 9.27 15.64 17.30
C THR A 129 9.21 14.64 16.13
N PRO A 130 8.86 13.36 16.38
CA PRO A 130 8.66 12.39 15.31
C PRO A 130 7.67 12.87 14.24
N GLU A 131 6.59 13.54 14.64
CA GLU A 131 5.57 14.11 13.75
C GLU A 131 6.18 15.20 12.85
N GLN A 132 6.93 16.14 13.44
CA GLN A 132 7.61 17.21 12.70
C GLN A 132 8.67 16.64 11.73
N ARG A 133 9.43 15.64 12.14
CA ARG A 133 10.38 14.95 11.25
C ARG A 133 9.67 14.26 10.09
N SER A 134 8.56 13.58 10.35
CA SER A 134 7.79 12.87 9.33
C SER A 134 7.12 13.78 8.31
N ALA A 135 6.87 15.05 8.66
CA ALA A 135 6.33 16.05 7.74
C ALA A 135 7.34 16.50 6.67
N ILE A 136 8.65 16.23 6.86
CA ILE A 136 9.71 16.67 5.96
C ILE A 136 10.29 15.48 5.21
N GLN A 137 10.28 15.56 3.88
CA GLN A 137 10.94 14.58 3.02
C GLN A 137 12.46 14.82 2.91
N SER A 138 12.89 16.07 2.76
CA SER A 138 14.30 16.43 2.66
C SER A 138 14.55 17.91 2.95
N ILE A 139 15.75 18.27 3.41
CA ILE A 139 16.20 19.65 3.60
C ILE A 139 17.49 19.82 2.82
N ARG A 140 17.57 20.88 2.01
CA ARG A 140 18.80 21.29 1.32
C ARG A 140 19.28 22.62 1.90
N VAL A 141 20.49 22.63 2.44
CA VAL A 141 21.16 23.85 2.91
C VAL A 141 22.22 24.23 1.88
N SER A 142 22.25 25.50 1.47
CA SER A 142 23.27 26.03 0.57
C SER A 142 23.94 27.22 1.23
N ALA A 143 25.24 27.13 1.47
CA ALA A 143 26.01 28.24 2.01
C ALA A 143 26.22 29.31 0.93
N ARG A 144 25.89 30.56 1.23
CA ARG A 144 26.30 31.70 0.41
C ARG A 144 27.70 32.13 0.86
N ASN A 145 28.69 31.30 0.54
CA ASN A 145 30.12 31.60 0.35
C ASN A 145 30.79 30.24 0.04
N GLY A 146 31.51 30.18 -1.08
CA GLY A 146 32.05 28.94 -1.63
C GLY A 146 32.90 28.16 -0.63
N ASP A 147 32.53 26.89 -0.47
CA ASP A 147 33.36 25.70 -0.24
C ASP A 147 32.58 24.72 0.64
N ILE A 148 32.12 23.65 0.01
CA ILE A 148 31.74 22.41 0.67
C ILE A 148 32.54 21.31 -0.03
N THR A 149 33.63 20.89 0.62
CA THR A 149 34.21 19.54 0.47
C THR A 149 33.33 18.52 1.16
#